data_AF-A0A7Y3JDH7-F1
#
_entry.id   AF-A0A7Y3JDH7-F1
#
_cell.length_a   1.000
_cell.length_b   1.000
_cell.length_c   1.000
_cell.angle_alpha   90.00
_cell.angle_beta   90.00
_cell.angle_gamma   90.00
#
_symmetry.space_group_name_H-M   'P 1'
#
loop_
_entity.id
_entity.type
_entity.pdbx_description
1 polymer ?
#
loop_
_entity_poly.entity_id
_entity_poly.type
_entity_poly.pdbx_seq_one_letter_code
_entity_poly.pdbx_strand_id
1 'polypeptide(L)'
;MTSEKQKKASKPVKSARVPGRVTFADAQLAKSLCGLTTIEFSSYFGWSTGTVAAMSKRPDEPLWSPAQSILARHVLSQPEQCVFPRKPNFKDTLKRINDSVDVESYAREFGTRRKTTLSGRRLILLMGMSLSAEHRLLRGTEPSPAVTRLLQTLNRMMDDMGAEAGFAKLVSLAREEAASRGMALSQVFEGNGWGVQDEIRARAQSGDEVGEDV
;
A
#
# COMPACT_ATOMS: atom_id res chain seq x y z
N MET A 1 54.22 44.08 -9.83
CA MET A 1 52.84 44.03 -9.32
C MET A 1 51.92 43.71 -10.49
N THR A 2 51.72 42.42 -10.74
CA THR A 2 50.91 41.89 -11.85
C THR A 2 49.47 41.73 -11.40
N SER A 3 48.55 42.38 -12.11
CA SER A 3 47.10 42.29 -11.89
C SER A 3 46.57 41.00 -12.52
N GLU A 4 46.21 40.03 -11.68
CA GLU A 4 45.52 38.81 -12.08
C GLU A 4 44.04 39.12 -12.39
N LYS A 5 43.69 39.12 -13.68
CA LYS A 5 42.30 39.15 -14.13
C LYS A 5 41.63 37.81 -13.82
N GLN A 6 40.76 37.80 -12.82
CA GLN A 6 39.85 36.69 -12.54
C GLN A 6 38.98 36.38 -13.77
N LYS A 7 39.21 35.22 -14.39
CA LYS A 7 38.31 34.61 -15.38
C LYS A 7 37.01 34.20 -14.68
N LYS A 8 35.91 34.92 -14.95
CA LYS A 8 34.55 34.48 -14.56
C LYS A 8 34.24 33.16 -15.28
N ALA A 9 34.06 32.09 -14.50
CA ALA A 9 33.58 30.81 -15.00
C ALA A 9 32.18 30.98 -15.61
N SER A 10 32.04 30.63 -16.88
CA SER A 10 30.75 30.59 -17.58
C SER A 10 29.87 29.51 -16.94
N LYS A 11 28.65 29.88 -16.56
CA LYS A 11 27.64 28.91 -16.10
C LYS A 11 27.37 27.91 -17.23
N PRO A 12 27.26 26.60 -16.94
CA PRO A 12 26.95 25.61 -17.97
C PRO A 12 25.61 25.95 -18.62
N VAL A 13 25.63 26.12 -19.93
CA VAL A 13 24.42 26.28 -20.75
C VAL A 13 23.59 25.01 -20.54
N LYS A 14 22.40 25.13 -19.96
CA LYS A 14 21.44 24.03 -19.89
C LYS A 14 21.20 23.56 -21.32
N SER A 15 21.76 22.41 -21.71
CA SER A 15 21.52 21.83 -23.03
C SER A 15 20.02 21.76 -23.24
N ALA A 16 19.51 22.43 -24.26
CA ALA A 16 18.10 22.36 -24.61
C ALA A 16 17.74 20.89 -24.81
N ARG A 17 16.94 20.33 -23.89
CA ARG A 17 16.47 18.95 -24.03
C ARG A 17 15.61 18.91 -25.29
N VAL A 18 15.89 17.99 -26.19
CA VAL A 18 15.00 17.77 -27.35
C VAL A 18 13.75 17.07 -26.82
N PRO A 19 12.54 17.64 -26.98
CA PRO A 19 11.32 17.01 -26.50
C PRO A 19 11.06 15.70 -27.25
N GLY A 20 10.61 14.68 -26.52
CA GLY A 20 10.16 13.42 -27.12
C GLY A 20 8.85 13.60 -27.89
N ARG A 21 8.58 12.76 -28.89
CA ARG A 21 7.30 12.77 -29.63
C ARG A 21 6.09 12.22 -28.86
N VAL A 22 6.34 11.56 -27.72
CA VAL A 22 5.29 10.99 -26.89
C VAL A 22 4.78 12.08 -25.96
N THR A 23 3.48 12.26 -25.92
CA THR A 23 2.77 13.28 -25.14
C THR A 23 2.19 12.70 -23.85
N PHE A 24 1.65 13.57 -22.99
CA PHE A 24 0.88 13.09 -21.85
C PHE A 24 -0.45 12.43 -22.26
N ALA A 25 -1.05 12.84 -23.37
CA ALA A 25 -2.22 12.20 -23.96
C ALA A 25 -1.92 10.73 -24.33
N ASP A 26 -0.74 10.47 -24.90
CA ASP A 26 -0.27 9.11 -25.20
C ASP A 26 -0.14 8.25 -23.94
N ALA A 27 0.38 8.83 -22.85
CA ALA A 27 0.44 8.15 -21.56
C ALA A 27 -0.96 7.90 -20.96
N GLN A 28 -1.91 8.81 -21.16
CA GLN A 28 -3.30 8.60 -20.74
C GLN A 28 -4.00 7.50 -21.58
N LEU A 29 -3.68 7.37 -22.86
CA LEU A 29 -4.16 6.25 -23.67
C LEU A 29 -3.58 4.93 -23.15
N ALA A 30 -2.27 4.90 -22.84
CA ALA A 30 -1.61 3.76 -22.22
C ALA A 30 -2.28 3.35 -20.89
N LYS A 31 -2.65 4.31 -20.02
CA LYS A 31 -3.43 4.07 -18.80
C LYS A 31 -4.72 3.31 -19.08
N SER A 32 -5.50 3.76 -20.06
CA SER A 32 -6.80 3.18 -20.40
C SER A 32 -6.64 1.76 -20.96
N LEU A 33 -5.65 1.53 -21.83
CA LEU A 33 -5.36 0.21 -22.39
C LEU A 33 -4.97 -0.82 -21.32
N CYS A 34 -4.20 -0.39 -20.31
CA CYS A 34 -3.83 -1.22 -19.18
C CYS A 34 -4.95 -1.40 -18.13
N GLY A 35 -6.06 -0.65 -18.24
CA GLY A 35 -7.10 -0.61 -17.21
C GLY A 35 -6.62 -0.06 -15.86
N LEU A 36 -5.64 0.86 -15.85
CA LEU A 36 -5.08 1.41 -14.61
C LEU A 36 -5.97 2.51 -14.03
N THR A 37 -6.13 2.52 -12.71
CA THR A 37 -6.65 3.68 -11.98
C THR A 37 -5.68 4.87 -12.04
N THR A 38 -6.14 6.07 -11.68
CA THR A 38 -5.25 7.26 -11.66
C THR A 38 -4.08 7.11 -10.69
N ILE A 39 -4.27 6.41 -9.57
CA ILE A 39 -3.20 6.20 -8.58
C ILE A 39 -2.21 5.17 -9.10
N GLU A 40 -2.68 4.06 -9.66
CA GLU A 40 -1.81 3.05 -10.27
C GLU A 40 -1.02 3.64 -11.44
N PHE A 41 -1.67 4.45 -12.28
CA PHE A 41 -1.00 5.21 -13.34
C PHE A 41 0.10 6.14 -12.80
N SER A 42 -0.18 6.87 -11.72
CA SER A 42 0.81 7.73 -11.07
C SER A 42 2.03 6.92 -10.59
N SER A 43 1.80 5.77 -9.97
CA SER A 43 2.85 4.87 -9.53
C SER A 43 3.60 4.21 -10.70
N TYR A 44 2.88 3.79 -11.75
CA TYR A 44 3.43 3.12 -12.95
C TYR A 44 4.42 4.01 -13.69
N PHE A 45 4.08 5.29 -13.87
CA PHE A 45 4.93 6.26 -14.56
C PHE A 45 5.88 7.03 -13.63
N GLY A 46 5.85 6.77 -12.31
CA GLY A 46 6.69 7.44 -11.33
C GLY A 46 6.35 8.92 -11.12
N TRP A 47 5.08 9.30 -11.27
CA TRP A 47 4.57 10.64 -11.03
C TRP A 47 3.83 10.75 -9.69
N SER A 48 3.86 11.94 -9.10
CA SER A 48 2.90 12.27 -8.04
C SER A 48 1.50 12.48 -8.64
N THR A 49 0.46 12.31 -7.84
CA THR A 49 -0.92 12.64 -8.26
C THR A 49 -1.07 14.12 -8.64
N GLY A 50 -0.35 15.02 -7.97
CA GLY A 50 -0.29 16.44 -8.31
C GLY A 50 0.36 16.70 -9.67
N THR A 51 1.43 15.97 -10.00
CA THR A 51 2.08 16.02 -11.33
C THR A 51 1.12 15.53 -12.42
N VAL A 52 0.43 14.42 -12.19
CA VAL A 52 -0.60 13.91 -13.10
C VAL A 52 -1.70 14.96 -13.31
N ALA A 53 -2.21 15.57 -12.24
CA ALA A 53 -3.24 16.62 -12.35
C ALA A 53 -2.74 17.86 -13.11
N ALA A 54 -1.48 18.27 -12.91
CA ALA A 54 -0.89 19.40 -13.61
C ALA A 54 -0.67 19.11 -15.11
N MET A 55 -0.25 17.90 -15.46
CA MET A 55 -0.05 17.46 -16.85
C MET A 55 -1.38 17.21 -17.58
N SER A 56 -2.43 16.77 -16.89
CA SER A 56 -3.78 16.62 -17.46
C SER A 56 -4.36 17.92 -18.00
N LYS A 57 -3.89 19.08 -17.53
CA LYS A 57 -4.30 20.39 -18.06
C LYS A 57 -3.63 20.72 -19.39
N ARG A 58 -2.59 19.97 -19.78
CA ARG A 58 -1.74 20.20 -20.96
C ARG A 58 -1.40 18.84 -21.59
N PRO A 59 -2.40 18.09 -22.08
CA PRO A 59 -2.24 16.70 -22.51
C PRO A 59 -1.30 16.56 -23.71
N ASP A 60 -1.24 17.56 -24.59
CA ASP A 60 -0.40 17.55 -25.79
C ASP A 60 1.07 17.89 -25.49
N GLU A 61 1.43 18.21 -24.24
CA GLU A 61 2.82 18.47 -23.89
C GLU A 61 3.66 17.18 -23.99
N PRO A 62 4.87 17.28 -24.57
CA PRO A 62 5.76 16.14 -24.70
C PRO A 62 6.25 15.66 -23.33
N LEU A 63 6.37 14.35 -23.19
CA LEU A 63 7.03 13.74 -22.04
C LEU A 63 8.52 14.03 -22.11
N TRP A 64 9.00 14.84 -21.16
CA TRP A 64 10.41 15.24 -21.09
C TRP A 64 11.34 14.14 -20.56
N SER A 65 10.80 13.11 -19.93
CA SER A 65 11.56 11.96 -19.45
C SER A 65 11.65 10.89 -20.55
N PRO A 66 12.85 10.53 -21.03
CA PRO A 66 13.02 9.44 -21.97
C PRO A 66 12.50 8.10 -21.44
N ALA A 67 12.70 7.82 -20.15
CA ALA A 67 12.19 6.59 -19.53
C ALA A 67 10.65 6.50 -19.59
N GLN A 68 9.95 7.60 -19.29
CA GLN A 68 8.48 7.66 -19.38
C GLN A 68 7.99 7.57 -20.82
N SER A 69 8.72 8.19 -21.77
CA SER A 69 8.42 8.09 -23.20
C SER A 69 8.58 6.66 -23.73
N ILE A 70 9.64 5.96 -23.33
CA ILE A 70 9.88 4.55 -23.70
C ILE A 70 8.80 3.67 -23.10
N LEU A 71 8.47 3.86 -21.82
CA LEU A 71 7.44 3.10 -21.11
C LEU A 71 6.06 3.27 -21.77
N ALA A 72 5.65 4.52 -22.05
CA ALA A 72 4.40 4.80 -22.75
C ALA A 72 4.37 4.13 -24.15
N ARG A 73 5.46 4.20 -24.92
CA ARG A 73 5.55 3.52 -26.22
C ARG A 73 5.41 2.01 -26.10
N HIS A 74 6.10 1.40 -25.13
CA HIS A 74 6.03 -0.03 -24.91
C HIS A 74 4.60 -0.47 -24.61
N VAL A 75 3.92 0.20 -23.68
CA VAL A 75 2.53 -0.09 -23.33
C VAL A 75 1.58 0.13 -24.50
N LEU A 76 1.75 1.21 -25.28
CA LEU A 76 0.93 1.46 -26.46
C LEU A 76 1.10 0.37 -27.53
N SER A 77 2.29 -0.23 -27.63
CA SER A 77 2.58 -1.30 -28.58
C SER A 77 2.16 -2.69 -28.11
N GLN A 78 2.19 -2.93 -26.80
CA GLN A 78 2.01 -4.24 -26.15
C GLN A 78 1.24 -4.08 -24.83
N PRO A 79 -0.04 -3.65 -24.89
CA PRO A 79 -0.82 -3.35 -23.68
C PRO A 79 -1.03 -4.56 -22.77
N GLU A 80 -1.03 -5.77 -23.34
CA GLU A 80 -1.09 -7.04 -22.61
C GLU A 80 0.14 -7.29 -21.73
N GLN A 81 1.29 -6.69 -22.04
CA GLN A 81 2.51 -6.75 -21.24
C GLN A 81 2.55 -5.68 -20.14
N CYS A 82 1.47 -4.93 -19.95
CA CYS A 82 1.34 -3.99 -18.86
C CYS A 82 1.19 -4.73 -17.52
N VAL A 83 2.30 -5.26 -17.03
CA VAL A 83 2.40 -5.92 -15.73
C VAL A 83 2.52 -4.82 -14.68
N PHE A 84 1.37 -4.30 -14.26
CA PHE A 84 1.33 -3.55 -13.00
C PHE A 84 0.85 -4.49 -11.90
N PRO A 85 1.60 -4.65 -10.79
CA PRO A 85 1.07 -5.32 -9.63
C PRO A 85 -0.14 -4.50 -9.16
N ARG A 86 -1.34 -4.95 -9.54
CA ARG A 86 -2.59 -4.37 -9.06
C ARG A 86 -2.47 -4.28 -7.56
N LYS A 87 -2.82 -3.12 -7.00
CA LYS A 87 -2.84 -3.00 -5.55
C LYS A 87 -3.77 -4.09 -5.03
N PRO A 88 -3.30 -4.95 -4.12
CA PRO A 88 -4.14 -6.01 -3.61
C PRO A 88 -5.36 -5.40 -2.94
N ASN A 89 -6.53 -5.79 -3.43
CA ASN A 89 -7.78 -5.40 -2.84
C ASN A 89 -8.02 -6.25 -1.59
N PHE A 90 -8.54 -5.62 -0.53
CA PHE A 90 -8.91 -6.31 0.70
C PHE A 90 -9.89 -7.47 0.44
N LYS A 91 -10.93 -7.24 -0.37
CA LYS A 91 -11.95 -8.24 -0.72
C LYS A 91 -11.35 -9.41 -1.49
N ASP A 92 -10.47 -9.13 -2.44
CA ASP A 92 -9.84 -10.19 -3.26
C ASP A 92 -8.87 -11.02 -2.43
N THR A 93 -8.12 -10.37 -1.53
CA THR A 93 -7.22 -11.06 -0.60
C THR A 93 -8.01 -11.92 0.39
N LEU A 94 -9.11 -11.40 0.94
CA LEU A 94 -10.01 -12.17 1.82
C LEU A 94 -10.59 -13.39 1.11
N LYS A 95 -11.08 -13.21 -0.13
CA LYS A 95 -11.59 -14.30 -0.95
C LYS A 95 -10.50 -15.35 -1.19
N ARG A 96 -9.30 -14.93 -1.59
CA ARG A 96 -8.16 -15.80 -1.84
C ARG A 96 -7.82 -16.66 -0.62
N ILE A 97 -7.79 -16.09 0.58
CA ILE A 97 -7.56 -16.84 1.83
C ILE A 97 -8.66 -17.88 2.01
N ASN A 98 -9.94 -17.49 1.94
CA ASN A 98 -11.06 -18.40 2.12
C ASN A 98 -11.10 -19.54 1.09
N ASP A 99 -10.60 -19.31 -0.11
CA ASP A 99 -10.53 -20.32 -1.16
C ASP A 99 -9.33 -21.28 -1.00
N SER A 100 -8.28 -20.90 -0.25
CA SER A 100 -6.97 -21.57 -0.30
C SER A 100 -6.39 -22.00 1.05
N VAL A 101 -7.02 -21.62 2.17
CA VAL A 101 -6.47 -21.81 3.52
C VAL A 101 -7.50 -22.53 4.39
N ASP A 102 -7.06 -23.52 5.16
CA ASP A 102 -7.89 -24.16 6.18
C ASP A 102 -7.98 -23.28 7.44
N VAL A 103 -8.96 -22.38 7.44
CA VAL A 103 -9.18 -21.44 8.54
C VAL A 103 -9.57 -22.16 9.85
N GLU A 104 -10.08 -23.39 9.80
CA GLU A 104 -10.47 -24.14 11.00
C GLU A 104 -9.25 -24.49 11.86
N SER A 105 -8.08 -24.70 11.23
CA SER A 105 -6.82 -24.96 11.92
C SER A 105 -6.38 -23.83 12.86
N TYR A 106 -6.91 -22.61 12.69
CA TYR A 106 -6.62 -21.42 13.51
C TYR A 106 -7.74 -21.08 14.52
N ALA A 107 -8.64 -22.02 14.80
CA ALA A 107 -9.79 -21.78 15.69
C ALA A 107 -9.36 -21.34 17.11
N ARG A 108 -8.22 -21.81 17.60
CA ARG A 108 -7.67 -21.45 18.91
C ARG A 108 -7.24 -20.00 18.94
N GLU A 109 -6.54 -19.53 17.91
CA GLU A 109 -6.10 -18.15 17.75
C GLU A 109 -7.29 -17.20 17.67
N PHE A 110 -8.38 -17.61 17.02
CA PHE A 110 -9.55 -16.76 16.84
C PHE A 110 -10.55 -16.77 18.00
N GLY A 111 -10.30 -17.53 19.08
CA GLY A 111 -11.17 -17.57 20.26
C GLY A 111 -12.59 -18.08 19.98
N THR A 112 -12.81 -18.88 18.94
CA THR A 112 -14.16 -19.35 18.56
C THR A 112 -14.20 -20.81 18.14
N ARG A 113 -15.34 -21.47 18.38
CA ARG A 113 -15.62 -22.80 17.80
C ARG A 113 -15.74 -22.72 16.28
N ARG A 114 -15.07 -23.67 15.61
CA ARG A 114 -15.12 -24.06 14.19
C ARG A 114 -15.82 -23.06 13.26
N LYS A 115 -15.03 -22.21 12.60
CA LYS A 115 -15.46 -21.52 11.39
C LYS A 115 -14.61 -22.00 10.24
N THR A 116 -15.27 -22.37 9.14
CA THR A 116 -14.62 -22.78 7.89
C THR A 116 -14.18 -21.60 7.04
N THR A 117 -14.53 -20.36 7.43
CA THR A 117 -14.18 -19.14 6.71
C THR A 117 -13.68 -18.04 7.63
N LEU A 118 -12.74 -17.26 7.12
CA LEU A 118 -12.23 -16.03 7.69
C LEU A 118 -13.19 -14.89 7.35
N SER A 119 -13.66 -14.18 8.37
CA SER A 119 -14.45 -12.96 8.17
C SER A 119 -13.55 -11.76 7.88
N GLY A 120 -14.10 -10.74 7.21
CA GLY A 120 -13.41 -9.46 7.00
C GLY A 120 -12.94 -8.87 8.32
N ARG A 121 -13.78 -8.91 9.35
CA ARG A 121 -13.47 -8.51 10.73
C ARG A 121 -12.18 -9.14 11.27
N ARG A 122 -11.96 -10.43 11.01
CA ARG A 122 -10.76 -11.12 11.50
C ARG A 122 -9.52 -10.70 10.72
N LEU A 123 -9.64 -10.58 9.40
CA LEU A 123 -8.54 -10.14 8.57
C LEU A 123 -8.10 -8.71 8.90
N ILE A 124 -9.04 -7.78 9.15
CA ILE A 124 -8.68 -6.42 9.57
C ILE A 124 -7.99 -6.38 10.94
N LEU A 125 -8.39 -7.26 11.88
CA LEU A 125 -7.76 -7.35 13.19
C LEU A 125 -6.35 -7.92 13.08
N LEU A 126 -6.13 -8.95 12.24
CA LEU A 126 -4.77 -9.43 11.92
C LEU A 126 -3.87 -8.34 11.35
N MET A 127 -4.45 -7.31 10.70
CA MET A 127 -3.74 -6.16 10.13
C MET A 127 -3.62 -4.98 11.10
N GLY A 128 -3.96 -5.13 12.38
CA GLY A 128 -3.84 -4.05 13.36
C GLY A 128 -4.93 -2.97 13.25
N MET A 129 -6.01 -3.21 12.52
CA MET A 129 -7.04 -2.20 12.25
C MET A 129 -8.21 -2.25 13.24
N SER A 130 -8.93 -1.13 13.35
CA SER A 130 -10.19 -1.06 14.08
C SER A 130 -11.35 -1.66 13.27
N LEU A 131 -12.36 -2.17 13.99
CA LEU A 131 -13.50 -2.87 13.40
C LEU A 131 -14.31 -2.04 12.40
N SER A 132 -14.38 -0.73 12.61
CA SER A 132 -15.09 0.18 11.72
C SER A 132 -14.47 0.27 10.31
N ALA A 133 -13.26 -0.27 10.10
CA ALA A 133 -12.65 -0.35 8.79
C ALA A 133 -13.28 -1.41 7.88
N GLU A 134 -13.87 -2.48 8.42
CA GLU A 134 -14.36 -3.63 7.64
C GLU A 134 -15.34 -3.20 6.54
N HIS A 135 -16.42 -2.51 6.92
CA HIS A 135 -17.45 -2.09 5.98
C HIS A 135 -16.93 -1.16 4.88
N ARG A 136 -15.95 -0.30 5.19
CA ARG A 136 -15.35 0.61 4.20
C ARG A 136 -14.49 -0.15 3.20
N LEU A 137 -13.64 -1.04 3.69
CA LEU A 137 -12.74 -1.83 2.85
C LEU A 137 -13.52 -2.82 1.96
N LEU A 138 -14.57 -3.46 2.48
CA LEU A 138 -15.43 -4.35 1.69
C LEU A 138 -16.21 -3.61 0.59
N ARG A 139 -16.47 -2.31 0.75
CA ARG A 139 -17.06 -1.43 -0.28
C ARG A 139 -16.03 -0.86 -1.26
N GLY A 140 -14.76 -1.26 -1.16
CA GLY A 140 -13.70 -0.82 -2.07
C GLY A 140 -13.06 0.51 -1.69
N THR A 141 -13.24 1.00 -0.46
CA THR A 141 -12.43 2.13 0.04
C THR A 141 -10.97 1.70 0.11
N GLU A 142 -10.06 2.57 -0.32
CA GLU A 142 -8.64 2.27 -0.30
C GLU A 142 -8.12 2.16 1.15
N PRO A 143 -7.39 1.08 1.51
CA PRO A 143 -6.76 0.98 2.81
C PRO A 143 -5.66 2.04 3.00
N SER A 144 -5.24 2.26 4.24
CA SER A 144 -4.07 3.08 4.51
C SER A 144 -2.82 2.51 3.81
N PRO A 145 -1.81 3.32 3.49
CA PRO A 145 -0.59 2.83 2.83
C PRO A 145 0.09 1.67 3.55
N ALA A 146 0.06 1.67 4.90
CA ALA A 146 0.61 0.58 5.70
C ALA A 146 -0.18 -0.74 5.48
N VAL A 147 -1.51 -0.67 5.48
CA VAL A 147 -2.38 -1.84 5.26
C VAL A 147 -2.26 -2.33 3.81
N THR A 148 -2.16 -1.42 2.84
CA THR A 148 -1.90 -1.77 1.43
C THR A 148 -0.59 -2.54 1.30
N ARG A 149 0.48 -2.10 1.98
CA ARG A 149 1.76 -2.81 1.99
C ARG A 149 1.66 -4.17 2.69
N LEU A 150 0.93 -4.27 3.81
CA LEU A 150 0.69 -5.55 4.48
C LEU A 150 -0.07 -6.53 3.57
N LEU A 151 -1.08 -6.06 2.85
CA LEU A 151 -1.79 -6.87 1.85
C LEU A 151 -0.87 -7.33 0.71
N GLN A 152 0.06 -6.47 0.26
CA GLN A 152 1.06 -6.84 -0.75
C GLN A 152 2.02 -7.90 -0.22
N THR A 153 2.56 -7.70 0.98
CA THR A 153 3.45 -8.65 1.63
C THR A 153 2.75 -9.98 1.86
N LEU A 154 1.49 -9.98 2.32
CA LEU A 154 0.70 -11.20 2.48
C LEU A 154 0.51 -11.94 1.16
N ASN A 155 0.07 -11.26 0.10
CA ASN A 155 -0.10 -11.91 -1.20
C ASN A 155 1.21 -12.51 -1.70
N ARG A 156 2.32 -11.78 -1.57
CA ARG A 156 3.65 -12.28 -1.92
C ARG A 156 4.07 -13.49 -1.09
N MET A 157 3.85 -13.48 0.23
CA MET A 157 4.15 -14.65 1.08
C MET A 157 3.32 -15.87 0.67
N MET A 158 2.05 -15.68 0.30
CA MET A 158 1.20 -16.75 -0.21
C MET A 158 1.66 -17.27 -1.59
N ASP A 159 2.21 -16.39 -2.44
CA ASP A 159 2.79 -16.77 -3.73
C ASP A 159 4.12 -17.54 -3.56
N ASP A 160 5.02 -17.02 -2.73
CA ASP A 160 6.38 -17.53 -2.56
C ASP A 160 6.44 -18.81 -1.73
N MET A 161 5.57 -18.95 -0.72
CA MET A 161 5.63 -20.04 0.28
C MET A 161 4.42 -21.00 0.21
N GLY A 162 3.42 -20.68 -0.61
CA GLY A 162 2.10 -21.31 -0.59
C GLY A 162 1.12 -20.60 0.34
N ALA A 163 -0.18 -20.66 0.00
CA ALA A 163 -1.24 -19.89 0.66
C ALA A 163 -1.30 -20.15 2.17
N GLU A 164 -1.27 -21.42 2.58
CA GLU A 164 -1.33 -21.83 3.99
C GLU A 164 -0.13 -21.28 4.79
N ALA A 165 1.09 -21.49 4.30
CA ALA A 165 2.31 -21.03 4.98
C ALA A 165 2.40 -19.49 5.03
N GLY A 166 2.00 -18.81 3.95
CA GLY A 166 1.97 -17.36 3.89
C GLY A 166 0.95 -16.76 4.88
N PHE A 167 -0.23 -17.36 4.99
CA PHE A 167 -1.23 -16.95 5.97
C PHE A 167 -0.78 -17.27 7.41
N ALA A 168 -0.21 -18.44 7.66
CA ALA A 168 0.36 -18.82 8.95
C ALA A 168 1.42 -17.80 9.42
N LYS A 169 2.23 -17.28 8.49
CA LYS A 169 3.23 -16.25 8.81
C LYS A 169 2.58 -14.94 9.26
N LEU A 170 1.49 -14.50 8.63
CA LEU A 170 0.73 -13.33 9.09
C LEU A 170 0.16 -13.55 10.49
N VAL A 171 -0.42 -14.73 10.75
CA VAL A 171 -0.95 -15.07 12.08
C VAL A 171 0.16 -15.08 13.13
N SER A 172 1.35 -15.60 12.80
CA SER A 172 2.53 -15.55 13.69
C SER A 172 2.93 -14.11 14.02
N LEU A 173 3.00 -13.23 13.02
CA LEU A 173 3.34 -11.82 13.21
C LEU A 173 2.32 -11.11 14.12
N ALA A 174 1.02 -11.37 13.90
CA ALA A 174 -0.02 -10.84 14.77
C ALA A 174 0.07 -11.40 16.20
N ARG A 175 0.48 -12.66 16.37
CA ARG A 175 0.69 -13.27 17.68
C ARG A 175 1.89 -12.64 18.41
N GLU A 176 2.99 -12.42 17.71
CA GLU A 176 4.19 -11.75 18.24
C GLU A 176 3.86 -10.31 18.68
N GLU A 177 3.08 -9.58 17.89
CA GLU A 177 2.63 -8.22 18.23
C GLU A 177 1.63 -8.20 19.39
N ALA A 178 0.75 -9.20 19.51
CA ALA A 178 -0.14 -9.31 20.66
C ALA A 178 0.68 -9.56 21.94
N ALA A 179 1.64 -10.49 21.87
CA ALA A 179 2.50 -10.83 22.99
C ALA A 179 3.37 -9.64 23.44
N SER A 180 3.87 -8.82 22.51
CA SER A 180 4.64 -7.60 22.84
C SER A 180 3.81 -6.57 23.61
N ARG A 181 2.48 -6.64 23.50
CA ARG A 181 1.49 -5.81 24.21
C ARG A 181 0.92 -6.48 25.46
N GLY A 182 1.49 -7.60 25.90
CA GLY A 182 1.02 -8.32 27.09
C GLY A 182 -0.32 -9.03 26.93
N MET A 183 -0.75 -9.32 25.70
CA MET A 183 -2.01 -10.01 25.41
C MET A 183 -1.83 -11.23 24.50
N ALA A 184 -2.70 -12.22 24.65
CA ALA A 184 -2.82 -13.30 23.68
C ALA A 184 -3.59 -12.84 22.45
N LEU A 185 -3.25 -13.37 21.28
CA LEU A 185 -3.95 -13.03 20.03
C LEU A 185 -5.47 -13.32 20.11
N SER A 186 -5.89 -14.37 20.83
CA SER A 186 -7.32 -14.66 21.04
C SER A 186 -8.05 -13.54 21.78
N GLN A 187 -7.39 -12.86 22.71
CA GLN A 187 -7.97 -11.72 23.43
C GLN A 187 -8.22 -10.53 22.50
N VAL A 188 -7.40 -10.33 21.46
CA VAL A 188 -7.66 -9.30 20.43
C VAL A 188 -8.96 -9.58 19.69
N PHE A 189 -9.23 -10.85 19.37
CA PHE A 189 -10.44 -11.26 18.67
C PHE A 189 -11.68 -11.23 19.58
N GLU A 190 -11.57 -11.73 20.81
CA GLU A 190 -12.65 -11.72 21.81
C GLU A 190 -13.01 -10.28 22.24
N GLY A 191 -11.98 -9.49 22.55
CA GLY A 191 -12.07 -8.06 22.89
C GLY A 191 -12.31 -7.15 21.70
N ASN A 192 -12.37 -7.71 20.49
CA ASN A 192 -12.79 -6.98 19.29
C ASN A 192 -11.89 -5.79 18.93
N GLY A 193 -10.60 -5.89 19.26
CA GLY A 193 -9.62 -4.83 19.04
C GLY A 193 -8.33 -5.04 19.81
N TRP A 194 -7.34 -4.22 19.50
CA TRP A 194 -5.99 -4.27 20.07
C TRP A 194 -5.86 -3.56 21.44
N GLY A 195 -6.95 -3.48 22.22
CA GLY A 195 -6.93 -3.01 23.62
C GLY A 195 -6.53 -1.54 23.89
N VAL A 196 -6.16 -0.76 22.86
CA VAL A 196 -5.62 0.61 23.02
C VAL A 196 -6.58 1.54 23.78
N GLN A 197 -7.90 1.28 23.79
CA GLN A 197 -8.87 2.16 24.44
C GLN A 197 -9.03 1.92 25.95
N ASP A 198 -8.79 0.71 26.44
CA ASP A 198 -9.04 0.39 27.86
C ASP A 198 -7.86 0.79 28.74
N GLU A 199 -6.62 0.74 28.25
CA GLU A 199 -5.46 1.31 28.96
C GLU A 199 -5.45 2.83 28.94
N ILE A 200 -5.85 3.47 27.83
CA ILE A 200 -5.99 4.93 27.77
C ILE A 200 -7.13 5.40 28.68
N ARG A 201 -8.26 4.67 28.73
CA ARG A 201 -9.35 4.95 29.68
C ARG A 201 -8.95 4.67 31.13
N ALA A 202 -8.24 3.57 31.39
CA ALA A 202 -7.76 3.25 32.73
C ALA A 202 -6.75 4.28 33.23
N ARG A 203 -5.84 4.77 32.36
CA ARG A 203 -4.92 5.88 32.67
C ARG A 203 -5.64 7.22 32.84
N ALA A 204 -6.65 7.49 32.02
CA ALA A 204 -7.48 8.69 32.16
C ALA A 204 -8.38 8.65 33.41
N GLN A 205 -8.71 7.45 33.91
CA GLN A 205 -9.51 7.24 35.13
C GLN A 205 -8.65 7.08 36.39
N SER A 206 -7.38 6.66 36.27
CA SER A 206 -6.45 6.52 37.39
C SER A 206 -5.83 7.84 37.82
N GLY A 207 -6.02 8.92 37.06
CA GLY A 207 -5.55 10.25 37.45
C GLY A 207 -4.02 10.36 37.55
N ASP A 208 -3.28 9.51 36.84
CA ASP A 208 -1.83 9.69 36.73
C ASP A 208 -1.57 10.92 35.84
N GLU A 209 -1.47 12.07 36.50
CA GLU A 209 -0.87 13.27 35.95
C GLU A 209 0.51 12.88 35.41
N VAL A 210 0.75 13.23 34.15
CA VAL A 210 2.10 13.28 33.61
C VAL A 210 2.87 14.24 34.51
N GLY A 211 3.73 13.69 35.37
CA GLY A 211 4.76 14.47 36.03
C GLY A 211 5.60 15.13 34.94
N GLU A 212 5.33 16.40 34.68
CA GLU A 212 6.31 17.32 34.13
C GLU A 212 7.41 17.47 35.19
N ASP A 213 8.37 16.55 35.17
CA ASP A 213 9.68 16.78 35.78
C ASP A 213 10.69 17.02 34.63
N VAL A 214 10.89 18.33 34.39
CA VAL A 214 12.08 19.07 33.92
C VAL A 214 12.96 18.44 32.82
#